data_AF-A0A165ZP68-F1
#
_entry.id   AF-A0A165ZP68-F1
#
_cell.length_a   1.000
_cell.length_b   1.000
_cell.length_c   1.000
_cell.angle_alpha   90.00
_cell.angle_beta   90.00
_cell.angle_gamma   90.00
#
_symmetry.space_group_name_H-M   'P 1'
#
loop_
_entity.id
_entity.type
_entity.pdbx_description
1 polymer ?
#
loop_
_entity_poly.entity_id
_entity_poly.type
_entity_poly.pdbx_seq_one_letter_code
_entity_poly.pdbx_strand_id
1 'polypeptide(L)'
;MKILLFNLSLFNNSNTNSMKYNNSTNNDNNSANSTNNSANNNDNILKDNNGFISIFDILIAMIIIVLSLMLFTTINNIDIPLTIEERSVSYNSEDIMESLSAKPYENNKPVLEIAMDTLKSNNNSDESIKSVGIMIGRFLNETTSENYLLAEMNQINSTVLASRGDIEIAENISTVNRHFGDYNFLLYLW
;
A
#
# COMPACT_ATOMS: atom_id res chain seq x y z
N MET A 1 -11.06 -4.97 20.35
CA MET A 1 -9.77 -4.78 19.65
C MET A 1 -8.71 -4.46 20.70
N LYS A 2 -7.80 -5.41 20.98
CA LYS A 2 -6.86 -5.34 22.12
C LYS A 2 -5.72 -4.36 21.81
N ILE A 3 -5.54 -3.37 22.68
CA ILE A 3 -4.35 -2.52 22.74
C ILE A 3 -3.41 -3.18 23.77
N LEU A 4 -2.22 -3.59 23.32
CA LEU A 4 -1.15 -4.06 24.20
C LEU A 4 -0.23 -2.87 24.50
N LEU A 5 -0.34 -2.36 25.73
CA LEU A 5 0.65 -1.51 26.38
C LEU A 5 1.85 -2.37 26.76
N PHE A 6 3.06 -1.96 26.38
CA PHE A 6 4.30 -2.47 26.97
C PHE A 6 5.00 -1.33 27.69
N ASN A 7 5.31 -1.55 28.96
CA ASN A 7 5.90 -0.58 29.87
C ASN A 7 7.03 -1.25 30.67
N LEU A 8 8.18 -0.56 30.75
CA LEU A 8 9.29 -0.67 31.72
C LEU A 8 10.06 -2.02 31.83
N SER A 9 11.36 -2.09 32.15
CA SER A 9 12.27 -1.15 32.82
C SER A 9 13.75 -1.51 32.56
N LEU A 10 14.61 -0.49 32.71
CA LEU A 10 16.07 -0.59 32.86
C LEU A 10 16.44 -1.20 34.23
N PHE A 11 17.48 -2.02 34.29
CA PHE A 11 18.25 -2.22 35.53
C PHE A 11 19.76 -2.33 35.27
N ASN A 12 20.47 -1.48 36.00
CA ASN A 12 21.91 -1.35 36.12
C ASN A 12 22.37 -2.21 37.32
N ASN A 13 23.53 -2.87 37.27
CA ASN A 13 24.24 -3.24 38.50
C ASN A 13 25.75 -3.43 38.26
N SER A 14 26.53 -2.87 39.17
CA SER A 14 27.98 -2.73 39.23
C SER A 14 28.58 -3.53 40.39
N ASN A 15 29.93 -3.65 40.42
CA ASN A 15 30.85 -4.15 41.49
C ASN A 15 31.41 -5.57 41.29
N THR A 16 32.66 -5.96 41.64
CA THR A 16 33.84 -5.30 42.25
C THR A 16 35.07 -6.25 42.20
N ASN A 17 36.27 -5.67 42.02
CA ASN A 17 37.59 -5.88 42.67
C ASN A 17 38.29 -7.25 42.94
N SER A 18 39.64 -7.10 42.92
CA SER A 18 40.74 -7.84 43.58
C SER A 18 41.43 -8.93 42.73
N MET A 19 42.76 -9.15 42.74
CA MET A 19 43.78 -8.96 43.78
C MET A 19 45.21 -8.99 43.16
N LYS A 20 46.18 -8.30 43.80
CA LYS A 20 47.64 -8.24 43.49
C LYS A 20 48.40 -9.51 43.89
N TYR A 21 49.56 -9.79 43.27
CA TYR A 21 50.76 -10.29 43.97
C TYR A 21 52.08 -9.87 43.29
N ASN A 22 53.05 -9.47 44.11
CA ASN A 22 54.41 -8.99 43.81
C ASN A 22 55.46 -10.12 43.91
N ASN A 23 56.61 -9.98 43.23
CA ASN A 23 58.00 -10.14 43.72
C ASN A 23 58.97 -10.06 42.52
N SER A 24 59.90 -9.09 42.39
CA SER A 24 61.24 -8.97 43.04
C SER A 24 62.07 -10.27 42.89
N THR A 25 63.27 -10.31 42.30
CA THR A 25 64.50 -9.70 42.81
C THR A 25 65.67 -9.77 41.79
N ASN A 26 66.48 -8.71 41.78
CA ASN A 26 67.92 -8.50 41.45
C ASN A 26 68.81 -9.53 40.71
N ASN A 27 69.64 -8.95 39.81
CA ASN A 27 71.12 -8.82 39.88
C ASN A 27 72.00 -9.44 38.78
N ASP A 28 72.94 -8.59 38.35
CA ASP A 28 74.33 -8.82 37.92
C ASP A 28 74.69 -9.07 36.43
N ASN A 29 75.18 -7.99 35.83
CA ASN A 29 76.50 -7.79 35.20
C ASN A 29 76.89 -8.48 33.87
N ASN A 30 77.13 -7.60 32.90
CA ASN A 30 78.19 -7.56 31.86
C ASN A 30 78.47 -8.80 31.00
N SER A 31 78.16 -8.66 29.71
CA SER A 31 79.14 -8.94 28.64
C SER A 31 78.76 -8.18 27.36
N ALA A 32 79.73 -7.47 26.81
CA ALA A 32 79.61 -6.70 25.59
C ALA A 32 79.47 -7.62 24.36
N ASN A 33 78.50 -7.35 23.48
CA ASN A 33 78.77 -7.30 22.04
C ASN A 33 77.62 -6.71 21.22
N SER A 34 78.01 -5.73 20.40
CA SER A 34 77.55 -5.45 19.03
C SER A 34 76.05 -5.31 18.73
N THR A 35 75.65 -4.04 18.56
CA THR A 35 74.86 -3.51 17.42
C THR A 35 73.90 -4.46 16.68
N ASN A 36 72.59 -4.19 16.78
CA ASN A 36 71.77 -3.71 15.65
C ASN A 36 70.28 -3.54 16.07
N ASN A 37 69.76 -2.33 15.87
CA ASN A 37 68.39 -1.92 15.51
C ASN A 37 67.21 -2.73 16.08
N SER A 38 66.44 -2.17 17.01
CA SER A 38 65.31 -1.24 16.78
C SER A 38 63.96 -1.97 16.77
N ALA A 39 63.11 -1.62 17.74
CA ALA A 39 61.69 -1.93 17.88
C ALA A 39 61.35 -3.44 17.90
N ASN A 40 61.31 -4.09 19.06
CA ASN A 40 60.20 -4.02 20.02
C ASN A 40 58.88 -3.66 19.35
N ASN A 41 58.06 -4.66 19.04
CA ASN A 41 56.68 -4.72 19.50
C ASN A 41 56.21 -6.16 19.37
N ASN A 42 56.02 -6.78 20.52
CA ASN A 42 55.35 -8.05 20.68
C ASN A 42 53.95 -7.93 20.04
N ASP A 43 53.68 -8.80 19.07
CA ASP A 43 52.35 -9.05 18.53
C ASP A 43 51.45 -9.60 19.65
N ASN A 44 50.89 -8.66 20.41
CA ASN A 44 49.75 -8.93 21.27
C ASN A 44 48.57 -9.16 20.33
N ILE A 45 48.26 -10.43 20.11
CA ILE A 45 46.99 -10.90 19.55
C ILE A 45 45.87 -10.40 20.47
N LEU A 46 45.45 -9.15 20.23
CA LEU A 46 44.24 -8.56 20.76
C LEU A 46 43.09 -9.16 19.98
N LYS A 47 42.52 -10.18 20.61
CA LYS A 47 41.23 -10.82 20.33
C LYS A 47 40.23 -9.86 19.68
N ASP A 48 40.09 -9.95 18.36
CA ASP A 48 39.04 -9.31 17.57
C ASP A 48 37.67 -9.83 18.03
N ASN A 49 36.99 -9.05 18.87
CA ASN A 49 35.64 -9.33 19.33
C ASN A 49 34.63 -8.26 18.87
N ASN A 50 34.93 -7.51 17.80
CA ASN A 50 34.10 -6.41 17.31
C ASN A 50 33.19 -6.77 16.11
N GLY A 51 33.14 -8.05 15.70
CA GLY A 51 32.35 -8.47 14.53
C GLY A 51 30.84 -8.32 14.69
N PHE A 52 30.30 -8.48 15.91
CA PHE A 52 28.84 -8.46 16.12
C PHE A 52 28.24 -7.06 16.19
N ILE A 53 28.91 -6.08 16.80
CA ILE A 53 28.43 -4.68 16.85
C ILE A 53 28.35 -4.11 15.42
N SER A 54 29.34 -4.43 14.58
CA SER A 54 29.40 -3.98 13.18
C SER A 54 28.22 -4.52 12.33
N ILE A 55 27.78 -5.75 12.56
CA ILE A 55 26.65 -6.36 11.82
C ILE A 55 25.32 -5.67 12.18
N PHE A 56 25.13 -5.28 13.45
CA PHE A 56 23.94 -4.52 13.85
C PHE A 56 23.92 -3.14 13.21
N ASP A 57 25.06 -2.45 13.13
CA ASP A 57 25.17 -1.15 12.47
C ASP A 57 24.85 -1.26 10.97
N ILE A 58 25.29 -2.33 10.30
CA ILE A 58 24.97 -2.61 8.90
C ILE A 58 23.47 -2.88 8.71
N LEU A 59 22.84 -3.65 9.59
CA LEU A 59 21.40 -3.92 9.54
C LEU A 59 20.58 -2.63 9.73
N ILE A 60 20.97 -1.78 10.69
CA ILE A 60 20.32 -0.49 10.93
C ILE A 60 20.46 0.41 9.70
N ALA A 61 21.65 0.50 9.11
CA ALA A 61 21.89 1.28 7.90
C ALA A 61 21.05 0.77 6.72
N MET A 62 20.92 -0.55 6.55
CA MET A 62 20.12 -1.16 5.49
C MET A 62 18.63 -0.84 5.64
N ILE A 63 18.09 -0.87 6.87
CA ILE A 63 16.70 -0.47 7.14
C ILE A 63 16.48 0.99 6.79
N ILE A 64 17.40 1.89 7.16
CA ILE A 64 17.30 3.33 6.85
C ILE A 64 17.30 3.57 5.34
N ILE A 65 18.11 2.84 4.57
CA ILE A 65 18.15 2.94 3.10
C ILE A 65 16.82 2.48 2.50
N VAL A 66 16.26 1.34 2.94
CA VAL A 66 14.97 0.83 2.45
C VAL A 66 13.83 1.81 2.75
N LEU A 67 13.79 2.37 3.97
CA LEU A 67 12.80 3.37 4.35
C LEU A 67 12.94 4.65 3.52
N SER A 68 14.17 5.08 3.23
CA SER A 68 14.43 6.25 2.38
C SER A 68 13.93 6.02 0.96
N LEU A 69 14.18 4.84 0.38
CA LEU A 69 13.66 4.48 -0.95
C LEU A 69 12.12 4.45 -0.98
N MET A 70 11.48 3.92 0.07
CA MET A 70 10.02 3.92 0.21
C MET A 70 9.41 5.33 0.32
N LEU A 71 10.14 6.29 0.89
CA LEU A 71 9.72 7.70 0.94
C LEU A 71 9.81 8.39 -0.42
N PHE A 72 10.77 8.01 -1.28
CA PHE A 72 10.85 8.55 -2.64
C PHE A 72 9.80 7.95 -3.57
N THR A 73 9.39 6.69 -3.37
CA THR A 73 8.33 6.07 -4.19
C THR A 73 6.93 6.61 -3.88
N THR A 74 6.73 7.30 -2.76
CA THR A 74 5.44 7.89 -2.37
C THR A 74 5.20 9.32 -2.88
N ILE A 75 6.19 9.98 -3.50
CA ILE A 75 6.07 11.39 -3.94
C ILE A 75 5.53 11.53 -5.38
N ASN A 76 5.36 10.44 -6.13
CA ASN A 76 4.85 10.51 -7.51
C ASN A 76 3.32 10.58 -7.65
N ASN A 77 2.57 10.66 -6.55
CA ASN A 77 1.11 10.81 -6.57
C ASN A 77 0.69 12.22 -6.11
N ILE A 78 1.36 13.26 -6.62
CA ILE A 78 0.82 14.62 -6.57
C ILE A 78 0.05 14.83 -7.87
N ASP A 79 -1.25 14.61 -7.83
CA ASP A 79 -2.16 14.97 -8.91
C ASP A 79 -2.17 16.49 -9.08
N ILE A 80 -1.51 16.97 -10.13
CA ILE A 80 -1.68 18.33 -10.66
C ILE A 80 -2.58 18.19 -11.89
N PRO A 81 -3.89 18.50 -11.82
CA PRO A 81 -4.79 18.23 -12.93
C PRO A 81 -4.81 19.44 -13.87
N LEU A 82 -3.84 19.54 -14.78
CA LEU A 82 -3.93 20.51 -15.88
C LEU A 82 -3.27 19.95 -17.15
N THR A 83 -3.89 18.93 -17.76
CA THR A 83 -3.83 18.74 -19.21
C THR A 83 -5.09 18.01 -19.64
N ILE A 84 -5.94 18.67 -20.42
CA ILE A 84 -6.97 18.01 -21.23
C ILE A 84 -6.19 17.36 -22.38
N GLU A 85 -5.55 16.23 -22.12
CA GLU A 85 -5.33 15.25 -23.17
C GLU A 85 -6.65 14.48 -23.28
N GLU A 86 -7.34 14.61 -24.41
CA GLU A 86 -8.27 13.58 -24.88
C GLU A 86 -7.45 12.32 -25.22
N ARG A 87 -6.84 11.71 -24.19
CA ARG A 87 -6.44 10.33 -24.26
C ARG A 87 -7.72 9.57 -24.01
N SER A 88 -8.20 8.85 -25.01
CA SER A 88 -9.22 7.82 -24.84
C SER A 88 -8.66 6.79 -23.84
N VAL A 89 -8.84 7.05 -22.55
CA VAL A 89 -8.56 6.07 -21.51
C VAL A 89 -9.57 4.96 -21.78
N SER A 90 -9.08 3.84 -22.28
CA SER A 90 -9.88 2.62 -22.39
C SER A 90 -10.20 2.19 -20.96
N TYR A 91 -11.32 2.66 -20.43
CA TYR A 91 -11.82 2.21 -19.15
C TYR A 91 -12.28 0.77 -19.30
N ASN A 92 -11.77 -0.12 -18.45
CA ASN A 92 -12.35 -1.46 -18.37
C ASN A 92 -13.66 -1.40 -17.54
N SER A 93 -14.40 -2.51 -17.47
CA SER A 93 -15.67 -2.52 -16.74
C SER A 93 -15.49 -2.19 -15.25
N GLU A 94 -14.40 -2.62 -14.61
CA GLU A 94 -14.09 -2.35 -13.19
C GLU A 94 -13.92 -0.85 -12.92
N ASP A 95 -13.21 -0.12 -13.79
CA ASP A 95 -12.95 1.31 -13.62
C ASP A 95 -14.25 2.14 -13.73
N ILE A 96 -15.12 1.76 -14.67
CA ILE A 96 -16.44 2.40 -14.84
C ILE A 96 -17.32 2.08 -13.63
N MET A 97 -17.31 0.83 -13.17
CA MET A 97 -18.08 0.43 -12.01
C MET A 97 -17.57 1.12 -10.73
N GLU A 98 -16.28 1.36 -10.61
CA GLU A 98 -15.70 2.18 -9.53
C GLU A 98 -16.18 3.62 -9.59
N SER A 99 -16.21 4.18 -10.79
CA SER A 99 -16.78 5.51 -11.00
C SER A 99 -18.26 5.56 -10.60
N LEU A 100 -19.05 4.53 -10.91
CA LEU A 100 -20.46 4.44 -10.50
C LEU A 100 -20.64 4.36 -8.98
N SER A 101 -19.76 3.63 -8.28
CA SER A 101 -19.91 3.36 -6.84
C SER A 101 -19.23 4.35 -5.90
N ALA A 102 -18.21 5.07 -6.38
CA ALA A 102 -17.37 5.90 -5.51
C ALA A 102 -17.30 7.37 -5.94
N LYS A 103 -17.43 7.69 -7.23
CA LYS A 103 -17.29 9.07 -7.69
C LYS A 103 -18.54 9.89 -7.31
N PRO A 104 -18.38 11.06 -6.66
CA PRO A 104 -19.50 11.95 -6.39
C PRO A 104 -20.20 12.37 -7.69
N TYR A 105 -21.52 12.28 -7.68
CA TYR A 105 -22.38 12.70 -8.78
C TYR A 105 -23.31 13.83 -8.27
N GLU A 106 -24.63 13.64 -8.30
CA GLU A 106 -25.59 14.61 -7.77
C GLU A 106 -25.63 14.56 -6.22
N ASN A 107 -25.78 15.73 -5.59
CA ASN A 107 -25.83 15.87 -4.12
C ASN A 107 -24.64 15.23 -3.38
N ASN A 108 -23.48 15.17 -4.04
CA ASN A 108 -22.24 14.56 -3.52
C ASN A 108 -22.38 13.08 -3.13
N LYS A 109 -23.38 12.38 -3.71
CA LYS A 109 -23.56 10.93 -3.56
C LYS A 109 -23.08 10.20 -4.82
N PRO A 110 -22.55 8.97 -4.70
CA PRO A 110 -22.29 8.13 -5.86
C PRO A 110 -23.55 7.75 -6.63
N VAL A 111 -23.41 7.42 -7.92
CA VAL A 111 -24.53 7.08 -8.80
C VAL A 111 -25.30 5.86 -8.28
N LEU A 112 -24.59 4.80 -7.85
CA LEU A 112 -25.24 3.61 -7.31
C LEU A 112 -25.99 3.88 -5.99
N GLU A 113 -25.54 4.85 -5.19
CA GLU A 113 -26.25 5.24 -3.97
C GLU A 113 -27.58 5.92 -4.32
N ILE A 114 -27.56 6.86 -5.27
CA ILE A 114 -28.78 7.56 -5.71
C ILE A 114 -29.75 6.56 -6.36
N ALA A 115 -29.22 5.63 -7.16
CA ALA A 115 -30.01 4.57 -7.79
C ALA A 115 -30.70 3.69 -6.73
N MET A 116 -29.93 3.20 -5.74
CA MET A 116 -30.46 2.42 -4.63
C MET A 116 -31.53 3.19 -3.84
N ASP A 117 -31.24 4.43 -3.45
CA ASP A 117 -32.17 5.27 -2.69
C ASP A 117 -33.48 5.48 -3.46
N THR A 118 -33.39 5.73 -4.77
CA THR A 118 -34.55 5.95 -5.65
C THR A 118 -35.38 4.68 -5.83
N LEU A 119 -34.75 3.54 -6.09
CA LEU A 119 -35.44 2.25 -6.23
C LEU A 119 -36.12 1.87 -4.90
N LYS A 120 -35.37 1.95 -3.79
CA LYS A 120 -35.85 1.54 -2.46
C LYS A 120 -36.99 2.44 -1.96
N SER A 121 -36.88 3.76 -2.11
CA SER A 121 -37.91 4.72 -1.67
C SER A 121 -39.22 4.60 -2.46
N ASN A 122 -39.17 4.11 -3.69
CA ASN A 122 -40.32 3.95 -4.57
C ASN A 122 -40.72 2.48 -4.77
N ASN A 123 -40.31 1.59 -3.86
CA ASN A 123 -40.62 0.16 -3.84
C ASN A 123 -40.38 -0.54 -5.20
N ASN A 124 -39.26 -0.22 -5.85
CA ASN A 124 -38.86 -0.79 -7.14
C ASN A 124 -39.94 -0.65 -8.25
N SER A 125 -40.77 0.40 -8.19
CA SER A 125 -41.78 0.65 -9.22
C SER A 125 -41.17 0.91 -10.60
N ASP A 126 -41.91 0.61 -11.67
CA ASP A 126 -41.48 0.81 -13.06
C ASP A 126 -41.01 2.25 -13.34
N GLU A 127 -41.68 3.25 -12.73
CA GLU A 127 -41.29 4.65 -12.86
C GLU A 127 -39.93 4.94 -12.21
N SER A 128 -39.65 4.33 -11.05
CA SER A 128 -38.36 4.47 -10.39
C SER A 128 -37.23 3.76 -11.17
N ILE A 129 -37.52 2.58 -11.73
CA ILE A 129 -36.59 1.84 -12.59
C ILE A 129 -36.24 2.68 -13.82
N LYS A 130 -37.25 3.27 -14.47
CA LYS A 130 -37.06 4.13 -15.64
C LYS A 130 -36.26 5.39 -15.30
N SER A 131 -36.57 6.05 -14.19
CA SER A 131 -35.84 7.24 -13.72
C SER A 131 -34.37 6.95 -13.47
N VAL A 132 -34.09 5.84 -12.77
CA VAL A 132 -32.73 5.36 -12.51
C VAL A 132 -32.01 4.99 -13.81
N GLY A 133 -32.69 4.33 -14.73
CA GLY A 133 -32.14 3.99 -16.04
C GLY A 133 -31.72 5.20 -16.86
N ILE A 134 -32.54 6.25 -16.89
CA ILE A 134 -32.21 7.52 -17.56
C ILE A 134 -30.97 8.17 -16.92
N MET A 135 -30.93 8.24 -15.59
CA MET A 135 -29.81 8.82 -14.85
C MET A 135 -28.50 8.06 -15.11
N ILE A 136 -28.52 6.74 -14.97
CA ILE A 136 -27.33 5.92 -15.17
C ILE A 136 -26.88 5.94 -16.64
N GLY A 137 -27.83 5.85 -17.57
CA GLY A 137 -27.52 5.92 -19.00
C GLY A 137 -26.83 7.24 -19.38
N ARG A 138 -27.28 8.37 -18.82
CA ARG A 138 -26.61 9.67 -18.99
C ARG A 138 -25.17 9.62 -18.46
N PHE A 139 -24.98 9.16 -17.22
CA PHE A 139 -23.64 9.06 -16.63
C PHE A 139 -22.70 8.17 -17.46
N LEU A 140 -23.16 6.99 -17.89
CA LEU A 140 -22.35 6.06 -18.68
C LEU A 140 -22.03 6.62 -20.07
N ASN A 141 -22.98 7.32 -20.70
CA ASN A 141 -22.74 7.98 -21.99
C ASN A 141 -21.69 9.10 -21.90
N GLU A 142 -21.58 9.77 -20.75
CA GLU A 142 -20.56 10.79 -20.48
C GLU A 142 -19.21 10.18 -20.07
N THR A 143 -19.21 8.96 -19.51
CA THR A 143 -18.01 8.32 -18.93
C THR A 143 -17.24 7.46 -19.93
N THR A 144 -17.94 6.75 -20.82
CA THR A 144 -17.32 5.84 -21.78
C THR A 144 -17.89 6.05 -23.19
N SER A 145 -17.10 5.73 -24.20
CA SER A 145 -17.50 5.61 -25.61
C SER A 145 -17.87 4.17 -26.02
N GLU A 146 -17.58 3.17 -25.17
CA GLU A 146 -17.85 1.75 -25.45
C GLU A 146 -19.34 1.40 -25.32
N ASN A 147 -19.79 0.32 -25.95
CA ASN A 147 -21.14 -0.18 -25.71
C ASN A 147 -21.24 -0.77 -24.30
N TYR A 148 -22.44 -0.72 -23.72
CA TYR A 148 -22.64 -1.20 -22.36
C TYR A 148 -24.04 -1.75 -22.15
N LEU A 149 -24.15 -2.60 -21.13
CA LEU A 149 -25.41 -3.03 -20.54
C LEU A 149 -25.21 -3.08 -19.04
N LEU A 150 -25.98 -2.28 -18.30
CA LEU A 150 -26.06 -2.35 -16.86
C LEU A 150 -27.41 -2.92 -16.44
N ALA A 151 -27.37 -4.01 -15.69
CA ALA A 151 -28.54 -4.65 -15.11
C ALA A 151 -28.44 -4.73 -13.58
N GLU A 152 -29.60 -4.79 -12.94
CA GLU A 152 -29.72 -5.11 -11.52
C GLU A 152 -30.24 -6.54 -11.41
N MET A 153 -29.52 -7.39 -10.67
CA MET A 153 -29.66 -8.84 -10.73
C MET A 153 -30.50 -9.46 -9.60
N ASN A 154 -30.80 -8.76 -8.50
CA ASN A 154 -31.46 -9.35 -7.34
C ASN A 154 -32.82 -8.72 -6.96
N GLN A 155 -32.90 -7.42 -6.68
CA GLN A 155 -34.12 -6.78 -6.16
C GLN A 155 -35.20 -6.53 -7.22
N ILE A 156 -34.81 -6.40 -8.48
CA ILE A 156 -35.71 -6.13 -9.62
C ILE A 156 -35.59 -7.18 -10.72
N ASN A 157 -35.25 -8.42 -10.33
CA ASN A 157 -35.34 -9.62 -11.18
C ASN A 157 -34.54 -9.52 -12.50
N SER A 158 -33.26 -9.17 -12.43
CA SER A 158 -32.37 -9.10 -13.61
C SER A 158 -32.81 -8.07 -14.66
N THR A 159 -33.41 -6.97 -14.21
CA THR A 159 -33.88 -5.89 -15.10
C THR A 159 -32.72 -5.04 -15.58
N VAL A 160 -32.68 -4.78 -16.89
CA VAL A 160 -31.75 -3.83 -17.51
C VAL A 160 -32.15 -2.41 -17.11
N LEU A 161 -31.21 -1.69 -16.50
CA LEU A 161 -31.39 -0.29 -16.13
C LEU A 161 -30.99 0.63 -17.29
N ALA A 162 -29.86 0.37 -17.93
CA ALA A 162 -29.38 1.17 -19.03
C ALA A 162 -28.57 0.32 -20.02
N SER A 163 -28.68 0.63 -21.31
CA SER A 163 -27.87 -0.01 -22.34
C SER A 163 -27.58 0.93 -23.50
N ARG A 164 -26.45 0.68 -24.17
CA ARG A 164 -26.07 1.27 -25.45
C ARG A 164 -25.43 0.18 -26.30
N GLY A 165 -25.88 0.05 -27.54
CA GLY A 165 -25.44 -1.01 -28.45
C GLY A 165 -26.23 -2.31 -28.28
N ASP A 166 -25.90 -3.28 -29.13
CA ASP A 166 -26.51 -4.60 -29.13
C ASP A 166 -25.51 -5.63 -28.59
N ILE A 167 -25.90 -6.33 -27.53
CA ILE A 167 -25.04 -7.30 -26.84
C ILE A 167 -24.98 -8.65 -27.58
N GLU A 168 -25.94 -8.95 -28.45
CA GLU A 168 -25.99 -10.23 -29.17
C GLU A 168 -24.86 -10.35 -30.21
N ILE A 169 -24.35 -9.21 -30.68
CA ILE A 169 -23.26 -9.10 -31.64
C ILE A 169 -21.92 -8.72 -31.00
N ALA A 170 -21.87 -8.65 -29.66
CA ALA A 170 -20.71 -8.19 -28.93
C ALA A 170 -19.56 -9.22 -28.95
N GLU A 171 -18.35 -8.73 -29.18
CA GLU A 171 -17.11 -9.51 -29.02
C GLU A 171 -16.28 -8.91 -27.87
N ASN A 172 -15.43 -9.70 -27.22
CA ASN A 172 -14.52 -9.24 -26.15
C ASN A 172 -15.19 -8.53 -24.96
N ILE A 173 -16.33 -9.07 -24.50
CA ILE A 173 -17.11 -8.48 -23.41
C ILE A 173 -16.33 -8.50 -22.09
N SER A 174 -16.14 -7.32 -21.50
CA SER A 174 -15.68 -7.12 -20.13
C SER A 174 -16.89 -7.09 -19.19
N THR A 175 -16.78 -7.70 -18.01
CA THR A 175 -17.90 -7.81 -17.07
C THR A 175 -17.45 -7.60 -15.65
N VAL A 176 -18.23 -6.84 -14.88
CA VAL A 176 -18.03 -6.66 -13.44
C VAL A 176 -19.36 -6.69 -12.72
N ASN A 177 -19.36 -7.34 -11.56
CA ASN A 177 -20.49 -7.37 -10.65
C ASN A 177 -20.16 -6.56 -9.40
N ARG A 178 -21.08 -5.70 -8.95
CA ARG A 178 -20.91 -4.89 -7.76
C ARG A 178 -22.15 -4.92 -6.88
N HIS A 179 -21.93 -5.32 -5.65
CA HIS A 179 -22.93 -5.22 -4.60
C HIS A 179 -22.91 -3.81 -3.99
N PHE A 180 -24.08 -3.18 -3.90
CA PHE A 180 -24.22 -1.87 -3.28
C PHE A 180 -25.51 -1.83 -2.46
N GLY A 181 -25.37 -1.81 -1.12
CA GLY A 181 -26.51 -1.98 -0.21
C GLY A 181 -27.20 -3.32 -0.42
N ASP A 182 -28.51 -3.31 -0.69
CA ASP A 182 -29.30 -4.53 -0.92
C ASP A 182 -29.32 -4.98 -2.40
N TYR A 183 -28.73 -4.19 -3.30
CA TYR A 183 -28.83 -4.36 -4.76
C TYR A 183 -27.54 -4.97 -5.34
N ASN A 184 -27.65 -5.67 -6.47
CA ASN A 184 -26.51 -6.27 -7.16
C ASN A 184 -26.45 -5.83 -8.62
N PHE A 185 -25.48 -4.98 -8.97
CA PHE A 185 -25.36 -4.38 -10.29
C PHE A 185 -24.32 -5.13 -11.14
N LEU A 186 -24.72 -5.53 -12.35
CA LEU A 186 -23.86 -6.22 -13.32
C LEU A 186 -23.67 -5.33 -14.55
N LEU A 187 -22.43 -4.94 -14.81
CA LEU A 187 -22.05 -4.14 -15.97
C LEU A 187 -21.32 -5.02 -16.98
N TYR A 188 -21.81 -4.98 -18.21
CA TYR A 188 -21.13 -5.46 -19.41
C TYR A 188 -20.62 -4.26 -20.21
N LEU A 189 -19.42 -4.38 -20.76
CA LEU A 189 -18.76 -3.36 -21.58
C LEU A 189 -18.10 -4.02 -22.80
N TRP A 190 -18.29 -3.48 -24.01
CA TRP A 190 -17.76 -4.04 -25.27
C TRP A 190 -17.67 -3.03 -26.41
#